data_AF-A0AAV4JCQ6-F1
#
_entry.id   AF-A0AAV4JCQ6-F1
#
_cell.length_a   1.000
_cell.length_b   1.000
_cell.length_c   1.000
_cell.angle_alpha   90.00
_cell.angle_beta   90.00
_cell.angle_gamma   90.00
#
_symmetry.space_group_name_H-M   'P 1'
#
loop_
_entity.id
_entity.type
_entity.pdbx_description
1 polymer ?
#
loop_
_entity_poly.entity_id
_entity_poly.type
_entity_poly.pdbx_seq_one_letter_code
_entity_poly.pdbx_strand_id
1 'polypeptide(L)'
;MVRPYDVKTSKKLKTGLKLGVAQQSVPKPITPTPTKRQKVAVDVRHSGVGHHLESMPKQRRCSHCGKKANLICKACNVPLHKKCNAEFHV
;
A
#
# COMPACT_ATOMS: atom_id res chain seq x y z
N MET A 1 56.72 14.23 -4.30
CA MET A 1 55.93 13.22 -3.57
C MET A 1 56.32 13.32 -2.10
N VAL A 2 55.46 13.90 -1.25
CA VAL A 2 55.79 14.18 0.16
C VAL A 2 54.77 13.45 1.02
N ARG A 3 55.21 12.49 1.85
CA ARG A 3 54.76 12.24 3.23
C ARG A 3 55.76 11.31 3.96
N PRO A 4 56.57 11.80 4.91
CA PRO A 4 56.76 11.12 6.20
C PRO A 4 55.43 11.28 7.00
N TYR A 5 55.12 10.62 8.12
CA TYR A 5 55.79 10.62 9.42
C TYR A 5 55.13 9.54 10.32
N ASP A 6 55.99 8.83 11.06
CA ASP A 6 55.92 8.41 12.46
C ASP A 6 54.71 7.72 13.11
N VAL A 7 55.02 6.52 13.63
CA VAL A 7 54.28 5.73 14.63
C VAL A 7 54.40 6.39 16.00
N LYS A 8 53.26 6.65 16.68
CA LYS A 8 53.22 6.82 18.13
C LYS A 8 52.12 5.99 18.78
N THR A 9 52.59 4.97 19.48
CA THR A 9 51.94 4.17 20.52
C THR A 9 51.31 5.06 21.59
N SER A 10 50.11 4.75 22.06
CA SER A 10 49.63 5.20 23.38
C SER A 10 48.52 4.27 23.89
N LYS A 11 48.88 3.48 24.90
CA LYS A 11 47.97 2.78 25.81
C LYS A 11 47.11 3.83 26.52
N LYS A 12 45.79 3.63 26.63
CA LYS A 12 45.02 4.26 27.71
C LYS A 12 43.88 3.36 28.20
N LEU A 13 44.07 2.98 29.45
CA LEU A 13 43.20 2.41 30.49
C LEU A 13 41.71 2.19 30.15
N LYS A 14 41.30 0.92 30.34
CA LYS A 14 39.93 0.53 30.71
C LYS A 14 39.62 1.08 32.10
N THR A 15 38.76 2.08 32.21
CA THR A 15 37.92 2.32 33.39
C THR A 15 36.86 3.35 33.01
N GLY A 16 35.60 2.94 32.99
CA GLY A 16 34.49 3.80 32.61
C GLY A 16 33.16 3.11 32.84
N LEU A 17 32.76 3.09 34.10
CA LEU A 17 31.44 2.79 34.65
C LEU A 17 30.31 3.22 33.69
N LYS A 18 29.62 2.28 33.03
CA LYS A 18 28.37 2.58 32.34
C LYS A 18 27.24 2.53 33.35
N LEU A 19 26.95 3.68 33.96
CA LEU A 19 25.65 3.97 34.57
C LEU A 19 24.56 3.71 33.52
N GLY A 20 23.56 2.92 33.91
CA GLY A 20 22.47 2.49 33.04
C GLY A 20 21.72 3.66 32.46
N VAL A 21 21.70 3.74 31.13
CA VAL A 21 20.76 4.59 30.40
C VAL A 21 19.53 3.73 30.14
N ALA A 22 18.46 3.99 30.87
CA ALA A 22 17.14 3.45 30.58
C ALA A 22 16.79 3.85 29.13
N GLN A 23 16.72 2.86 28.24
CA GLN A 23 16.26 3.06 26.87
C GLN A 23 14.80 3.50 26.95
N GLN A 24 14.55 4.80 26.75
CA GLN A 24 13.21 5.31 26.51
C GLN A 24 12.67 4.64 25.24
N SER A 25 11.64 3.79 25.42
CA SER A 25 10.95 3.10 24.35
C SER A 25 10.23 4.11 23.47
N VAL A 26 10.84 4.48 22.35
CA VAL A 26 10.20 5.30 21.31
C VAL A 26 8.97 4.54 20.80
N PRO A 27 7.75 5.11 20.86
CA PRO A 27 6.58 4.44 20.31
C PRO A 27 6.76 4.28 18.79
N LYS A 28 6.59 3.06 18.29
CA LYS A 28 6.63 2.73 16.85
C LYS A 28 5.64 3.62 16.08
N PRO A 29 6.02 4.14 14.90
CA PRO A 29 5.10 4.91 14.08
C PRO A 29 3.91 4.04 13.66
N ILE A 30 2.70 4.52 13.96
CA ILE A 30 1.44 3.88 13.60
C ILE A 30 1.29 4.01 12.08
N THR A 31 1.74 3.01 11.33
CA THR A 31 1.46 2.96 9.89
C THR A 31 -0.05 2.79 9.68
N PRO A 32 -0.71 3.66 8.90
CA PRO A 32 -2.13 3.52 8.60
C PRO A 32 -2.34 2.17 7.90
N THR A 33 -3.12 1.29 8.52
CA THR A 33 -3.49 0.01 7.92
C THR A 33 -4.25 0.27 6.62
N PRO A 34 -3.93 -0.40 5.50
CA PRO A 34 -4.67 -0.23 4.27
C PRO A 34 -6.12 -0.63 4.52
N THR A 35 -7.05 0.32 4.39
CA THR A 35 -8.48 0.08 4.47
C THR A 35 -8.83 -1.02 3.46
N LYS A 36 -9.18 -2.20 3.98
CA LYS A 36 -9.49 -3.39 3.19
C LYS A 36 -10.69 -3.03 2.33
N ARG A 37 -10.46 -2.81 1.03
CA ARG A 37 -11.54 -2.55 0.06
C ARG A 37 -12.51 -3.72 0.16
N GLN A 38 -13.73 -3.46 0.62
CA GLN A 38 -14.77 -4.48 0.74
C GLN A 38 -14.93 -5.14 -0.63
N LYS A 39 -14.54 -6.42 -0.72
CA LYS A 39 -14.75 -7.20 -1.93
C LYS A 39 -16.24 -7.48 -2.01
N VAL A 40 -16.86 -7.04 -3.09
CA VAL A 40 -18.26 -7.34 -3.41
C VAL A 40 -18.46 -8.86 -3.37
N ALA A 41 -19.51 -9.31 -2.68
CA ALA A 41 -19.89 -10.71 -2.56
C ALA A 41 -20.04 -11.35 -3.96
N VAL A 42 -19.62 -12.61 -4.08
CA VAL A 42 -19.53 -13.30 -5.39
C VAL A 42 -20.93 -13.52 -5.99
N ASP A 43 -21.94 -13.73 -5.15
CA ASP A 43 -23.34 -13.90 -5.56
C ASP A 43 -23.90 -12.66 -6.26
N VAL A 44 -23.53 -11.47 -5.78
CA VAL A 44 -23.94 -10.19 -6.38
C VAL A 44 -23.28 -9.99 -7.75
N ARG A 45 -22.16 -10.66 -8.05
CA ARG A 45 -21.49 -10.51 -9.36
C ARG A 45 -22.15 -11.30 -10.47
N HIS A 46 -22.78 -12.44 -10.16
CA HIS A 46 -23.35 -13.35 -11.17
C HIS A 46 -24.87 -13.39 -11.11
N SER A 47 -25.50 -12.47 -10.38
CA SER A 47 -26.96 -12.44 -10.25
C SER A 47 -27.67 -12.22 -11.58
N GLY A 48 -26.98 -11.89 -12.67
CA GLY A 48 -27.53 -11.81 -14.04
C GLY A 48 -28.56 -10.70 -14.26
N VAL A 49 -29.07 -10.09 -13.20
CA VAL A 49 -30.16 -9.10 -13.23
C VAL A 49 -29.65 -7.76 -12.70
N GLY A 50 -29.70 -6.71 -13.55
CA GLY A 50 -29.59 -5.32 -13.11
C GLY A 50 -28.18 -4.69 -13.04
N HIS A 51 -27.17 -5.25 -13.70
CA HIS A 51 -25.83 -4.66 -13.77
C HIS A 51 -25.73 -3.52 -14.80
N HIS A 52 -26.36 -2.38 -14.52
CA HIS A 52 -26.28 -1.19 -15.36
C HIS A 52 -25.01 -0.38 -15.06
N LEU A 53 -24.31 0.05 -16.12
CA LEU A 53 -23.16 0.94 -16.04
C LEU A 53 -23.59 2.40 -16.08
N GLU A 54 -23.19 3.17 -15.07
CA GLU A 54 -23.38 4.61 -15.05
C GLU A 54 -22.05 5.35 -15.27
N SER A 55 -22.14 6.53 -15.88
CA SER A 55 -20.99 7.42 -16.04
C SER A 55 -20.61 8.02 -14.70
N MET A 56 -19.33 7.91 -14.35
CA MET A 56 -18.79 8.41 -13.09
C MET A 56 -17.93 9.65 -13.38
N PRO A 57 -18.05 10.74 -12.59
CA PRO A 57 -17.30 11.97 -12.81
C PRO A 57 -15.78 11.80 -12.59
N LYS A 58 -15.38 10.79 -11.80
CA LYS A 58 -13.97 10.50 -11.49
C LYS A 58 -13.55 9.16 -12.08
N GLN A 59 -12.51 9.18 -12.92
CA GLN A 59 -11.96 7.96 -13.51
C GLN A 59 -11.37 7.05 -12.42
N ARG A 60 -11.69 5.75 -12.49
CA ARG A 60 -11.14 4.72 -11.59
C ARG A 60 -10.51 3.60 -12.42
N ARG A 61 -9.73 2.73 -11.78
CA ARG A 61 -9.18 1.54 -12.47
C ARG A 61 -10.25 0.47 -12.59
N CYS A 62 -10.44 -0.06 -13.79
CA CYS A 62 -11.31 -1.20 -14.06
C CYS A 62 -10.88 -2.39 -13.22
N SER A 63 -11.82 -3.07 -12.58
CA SER A 63 -11.49 -4.22 -11.72
C SER A 63 -11.22 -5.50 -12.51
N HIS A 64 -11.59 -5.54 -13.79
CA HIS A 64 -11.28 -6.66 -14.68
C HIS A 64 -9.93 -6.48 -15.39
N CYS A 65 -9.73 -5.37 -16.10
CA CYS A 65 -8.54 -5.17 -16.94
C CYS A 65 -7.48 -4.20 -16.34
N GLY A 66 -7.77 -3.57 -15.19
CA GLY A 66 -6.85 -2.63 -14.52
C GLY A 66 -6.69 -1.25 -15.19
N LYS A 67 -7.20 -1.06 -16.42
CA LYS A 67 -7.12 0.22 -17.16
C LYS A 67 -8.10 1.26 -16.62
N LYS A 68 -7.87 2.54 -16.89
CA LYS A 68 -8.78 3.62 -16.48
C LYS A 68 -10.17 3.41 -17.12
N ALA A 69 -11.22 3.49 -16.31
CA ALA A 69 -12.62 3.40 -16.69
C ALA A 69 -13.39 4.60 -16.11
N ASN A 70 -14.36 5.08 -16.87
CA ASN A 70 -15.26 6.17 -16.48
C ASN A 70 -16.67 5.64 -16.16
N LEU A 71 -16.83 4.33 -16.13
CA LEU A 71 -18.11 3.67 -15.94
C LEU A 71 -18.03 2.83 -14.66
N ILE A 72 -19.13 2.82 -13.91
CA ILE A 72 -19.27 2.05 -12.69
C ILE A 72 -20.57 1.23 -12.75
N CYS A 73 -20.49 -0.05 -12.41
CA CYS A 73 -21.66 -0.90 -12.26
C CYS A 73 -22.36 -0.53 -10.95
N LYS A 74 -23.60 -0.02 -11.00
CA LYS A 74 -24.29 0.51 -9.81
C LYS A 74 -24.63 -0.58 -8.79
N ALA A 75 -24.95 -1.78 -9.28
CA ALA A 75 -25.27 -2.94 -8.42
C ALA A 75 -24.03 -3.43 -7.64
N CYS A 76 -22.86 -3.45 -8.29
CA CYS A 76 -21.63 -3.93 -7.67
C CYS A 76 -20.75 -2.82 -7.08
N ASN A 77 -21.00 -1.55 -7.40
CA ASN A 77 -20.08 -0.44 -7.13
C ASN A 77 -18.65 -0.67 -7.65
N VAL A 78 -18.53 -1.40 -8.77
CA VAL A 78 -17.24 -1.76 -9.37
C VAL A 78 -17.02 -0.93 -10.64
N PRO A 79 -15.88 -0.22 -10.76
CA PRO A 79 -15.50 0.43 -12.01
C PRO A 79 -15.18 -0.63 -13.07
N LEU A 80 -15.86 -0.56 -14.21
CA LEU A 80 -15.76 -1.51 -15.32
C LEU A 80 -15.95 -0.80 -16.66
N HIS A 81 -15.38 -1.32 -17.74
CA HIS A 81 -15.72 -0.88 -19.10
C HIS A 81 -16.99 -1.59 -19.59
N LYS A 82 -17.64 -1.07 -20.65
CA LYS A 82 -18.81 -1.73 -21.27
C LYS A 82 -18.54 -3.20 -21.64
N LYS A 83 -17.39 -3.47 -22.27
CA LYS A 83 -16.97 -4.83 -22.63
C LYS A 83 -16.65 -5.68 -21.40
N CYS A 84 -15.84 -5.13 -20.49
CA CYS A 84 -15.48 -5.83 -19.26
C CYS A 84 -16.67 -6.11 -18.33
N ASN A 85 -17.75 -5.33 -18.40
CA ASN A 85 -18.97 -5.59 -17.66
C ASN A 85 -19.66 -6.85 -18.15
N ALA A 86 -19.71 -7.07 -19.47
CA ALA A 86 -20.22 -8.32 -20.03
C ALA A 86 -19.37 -9.51 -19.57
N GLU A 87 -18.04 -9.41 -19.64
CA GLU A 87 -17.11 -10.51 -19.25
C GLU A 87 -17.09 -10.77 -17.73
N PHE A 88 -17.32 -9.75 -16.91
CA PHE A 88 -17.25 -9.85 -15.44
C PHE A 88 -18.55 -10.36 -14.79
N HIS A 89 -19.67 -10.31 -15.52
CA HIS A 89 -21.01 -10.66 -15.03
C HIS A 89 -21.66 -11.85 -15.79
N VAL A 90 -20.86 -12.63 -16.54
CA VAL A 90 -21.28 -13.87 -17.24
C VAL A 90 -21.69 -14.95 -16.24
#